data_AF-A0A7Y6EYA9-F1
#
_entry.id   AF-A0A7Y6EYA9-F1
#
_cell.length_a   1.000
_cell.length_b   1.000
_cell.length_c   1.000
_cell.angle_alpha   90.00
_cell.angle_beta   90.00
_cell.angle_gamma   90.00
#
_symmetry.space_group_name_H-M   'P 1'
#
loop_
_entity.id
_entity.type
_entity.pdbx_description
1 polymer ?
#
loop_
_entity_poly.entity_id
_entity_poly.type
_entity_poly.pdbx_seq_one_letter_code
_entity_poly.pdbx_strand_id
1 'polypeptide(L)' 'MSTRTDTAPRPAAVVNAEIRALLMRRGGLAPAERAAYERLLVEWAEAVRAEVVVAA' A
#
# COMPACT_ATOMS: atom_id res chain seq x y z
N MET A 1 -24.59 11.51 11.61
CA MET A 1 -23.60 12.18 10.74
C MET A 1 -22.96 11.09 9.90
N SER A 2 -23.56 10.78 8.75
CA SER A 2 -23.10 9.68 7.89
C SER A 2 -22.24 10.25 6.79
N THR A 3 -20.94 10.40 7.06
CA THR A 3 -19.95 10.43 5.98
C THR A 3 -19.53 8.99 5.76
N ARG A 4 -20.16 8.31 4.79
CA ARG A 4 -19.48 7.19 4.15
C ARG A 4 -18.26 7.82 3.50
N THR A 5 -17.10 7.79 4.16
CA THR A 5 -15.85 8.11 3.50
C THR A 5 -15.79 7.14 2.34
N ASP A 6 -15.96 7.65 1.13
CA ASP A 6 -15.67 6.93 -0.09
C ASP A 6 -14.16 6.73 -0.08
N THR A 7 -13.71 5.71 0.66
CA THR A 7 -12.28 5.45 0.84
C THR A 7 -11.83 4.71 -0.41
N ALA A 8 -11.78 5.43 -1.52
CA ALA A 8 -11.12 4.95 -2.72
C ALA A 8 -9.73 4.43 -2.34
N PRO A 9 -9.29 3.28 -2.88
CA PRO A 9 -7.96 2.76 -2.63
C PRO A 9 -6.89 3.82 -2.90
N ARG A 10 -5.84 3.88 -2.07
CA ARG A 10 -4.69 4.72 -2.36
C ARG A 10 -4.07 4.30 -3.71
N PRO A 11 -3.50 5.22 -4.50
CA PRO A 11 -2.81 4.85 -5.72
C PRO A 11 -1.68 3.84 -5.44
N ALA A 12 -1.57 2.80 -6.26
CA ALA A 12 -0.59 1.73 -6.11
C ALA A 12 0.85 2.29 -6.11
N ALA A 13 1.10 3.35 -6.89
CA ALA A 13 2.38 4.05 -6.92
C ALA A 13 2.80 4.62 -5.55
N VAL A 14 1.84 5.15 -4.78
CA VAL A 14 2.11 5.72 -3.45
C VAL A 14 2.45 4.62 -2.46
N VAL A 15 1.65 3.56 -2.40
CA VAL A 15 1.88 2.42 -1.50
C VAL A 15 3.23 1.75 -1.81
N ASN A 16 3.57 1.61 -3.11
CA ASN A 16 4.86 1.08 -3.55
C ASN A 16 6.05 1.98 -3.16
N ALA A 17 5.89 3.30 -3.17
CA ALA A 17 6.93 4.21 -2.70
C ALA A 17 7.20 4.04 -1.20
N GLU A 18 6.17 3.84 -0.39
CA GLU A 18 6.31 3.55 1.05
C GLU A 18 7.00 2.21 1.32
N ILE A 19 6.65 1.17 0.54
CA ILE A 19 7.34 -0.13 0.61
C ILE A 19 8.84 0.04 0.34
N ARG A 20 9.20 0.77 -0.72
CA ARG A 20 10.61 1.03 -1.06
C ARG A 20 11.31 1.83 0.04
N ALA A 21 10.67 2.86 0.59
CA ALA A 21 11.22 3.65 1.68
C ALA A 21 11.50 2.80 2.92
N LEU A 22 10.58 1.87 3.26
CA LEU A 22 10.74 0.95 4.37
C LEU A 22 11.98 0.06 4.19
N LEU A 23 12.15 -0.54 3.01
CA LEU A 23 13.27 -1.43 2.71
C LEU A 23 14.62 -0.70 2.63
N MET A 24 14.63 0.54 2.14
CA MET A 24 15.87 1.31 1.95
C MET A 24 16.38 1.95 3.25
N ARG A 25 15.53 2.15 4.27
CA ARG A 25 15.90 2.86 5.51
C ARG A 25 17.10 2.27 6.23
N ARG A 26 17.31 0.95 6.11
CA ARG A 26 18.36 0.20 6.80
C ARG A 26 19.11 -0.79 5.89
N GLY A 27 18.86 -0.71 4.58
CA GLY A 27 19.34 -1.72 3.61
C GLY A 27 18.65 -3.08 3.77
N GLY A 28 17.46 -3.13 4.35
CA GLY A 28 16.70 -4.36 4.62
C GLY A 28 15.56 -4.15 5.61
N LEU A 29 14.75 -5.19 5.80
CA LEU A 29 13.58 -5.17 6.68
C LEU A 29 13.91 -5.73 8.06
N ALA A 30 13.73 -4.93 9.12
CA ALA A 30 13.87 -5.42 10.49
C ALA A 30 12.68 -6.31 10.88
N PRO A 31 12.84 -7.27 11.81
CA PRO A 31 11.74 -8.13 12.25
C PRO A 31 10.50 -7.37 12.74
N ALA A 32 10.70 -6.25 13.45
CA ALA A 32 9.60 -5.40 13.93
C ALA A 32 8.81 -4.69 12.81
N GLU A 33 9.37 -4.60 11.60
CA GLU A 33 8.77 -3.92 10.45
C GLU A 33 7.97 -4.88 9.56
N ARG A 34 8.10 -6.19 9.78
CA ARG A 34 7.44 -7.24 8.99
C ARG A 34 5.93 -7.03 8.91
N ALA A 35 5.29 -6.78 10.04
CA ALA A 35 3.84 -6.53 10.08
C ALA A 35 3.43 -5.28 9.29
N ALA A 36 4.27 -4.24 9.25
CA ALA A 36 3.99 -3.05 8.45
C ALA A 36 4.16 -3.33 6.95
N TYR A 37 5.22 -4.04 6.59
CA TYR A 37 5.47 -4.46 5.21
C TYR A 37 4.35 -5.34 4.66
N GLU A 38 3.88 -6.33 5.43
CA GLU A 38 2.78 -7.21 5.04
C GLU A 38 1.47 -6.46 4.83
N ARG A 39 1.15 -5.49 5.70
CA ARG A 39 -0.02 -4.61 5.50
C ARG A 39 0.08 -3.80 4.21
N LEU A 40 1.26 -3.23 3.94
CA LEU A 40 1.49 -2.47 2.70
C LEU A 40 1.39 -3.36 1.45
N LEU A 41 1.81 -4.63 1.52
CA LEU A 41 1.65 -5.57 0.40
C LEU A 41 0.18 -5.89 0.11
N VAL A 42 -0.63 -6.11 1.14
CA VAL A 42 -2.07 -6.36 0.96
C VAL A 42 -2.73 -5.14 0.33
N GLU A 43 -2.44 -3.95 0.86
CA GLU A 43 -3.00 -2.71 0.35
C GLU A 43 -2.54 -2.42 -1.09
N TRP A 44 -1.27 -2.63 -1.41
CA TRP A 44 -0.76 -2.47 -2.77
C TRP A 44 -1.46 -3.41 -3.75
N ALA A 45 -1.70 -4.66 -3.35
CA ALA A 45 -2.41 -5.61 -4.19
C ALA A 45 -3.87 -5.19 -4.43
N GLU A 46 -4.55 -4.58 -3.45
CA GLU A 46 -5.88 -4.00 -3.61
C GLU A 46 -5.86 -2.79 -4.56
N ALA A 47 -4.89 -1.89 -4.38
CA ALA A 47 -4.72 -0.71 -5.22
C ALA A 47 -4.48 -1.08 -6.71
N VAL A 48 -3.60 -2.04 -6.98
CA VAL A 48 -3.36 -2.54 -8.34
C VAL A 48 -4.62 -3.12 -8.96
N ARG A 49 -5.39 -3.92 -8.20
CA ARG A 49 -6.66 -4.47 -8.71
C ARG A 49 -7.66 -3.36 -9.04
N ALA A 50 -7.74 -2.33 -8.21
CA ALA A 50 -8.64 -1.20 -8.45
C ALA A 50 -8.22 -0.39 -9.69
N GLU A 51 -6.93 -0.12 -9.86
CA GLU A 51 -6.41 0.61 -11.04
C GLU A 51 -6.64 -0.17 -12.35
N VAL A 52 -6.47 -1.50 -12.34
CA VAL A 52 -6.75 -2.35 -13.51
C VAL A 52 -8.24 -2.32 -13.89
N VAL A 53 -9.15 -2.33 -12.91
CA VAL A 53 -10.60 -2.26 -13.17
C VAL A 53 -11.01 -0.91 -13.78
N VAL A 54 -10.37 0.19 -13.38
CA VAL A 54 -10.65 1.52 -13.92
C VAL A 54 -10.12 1.70 -15.35
N ALA A 55 -9.09 0.96 -15.73
CA ALA A 55 -8.44 1.07 -17.04
C ALA A 55 -9.03 0.16 -18.14
N ALA A 56 -9.97 -0.73 -17.79
CA ALA A 56 -10.61 -1.70 -18.71
C ALA A 56 -11.97 -1.18 -19.23
#